data_AF-A0AAQ1MDJ4-F1
#
_entry.id   AF-A0AAQ1MDJ4-F1
#
_cell.length_a   1.000
_cell.length_b   1.000
_cell.length_c   1.000
_cell.angle_alpha   90.00
_cell.angle_beta   90.00
_cell.angle_gamma   90.00
#
_symmetry.space_group_name_H-M   'P 1'
#
loop_
_entity.id
_entity.type
_entity.pdbx_description
1 polymer ?
#
loop_
_entity_poly.entity_id
_entity_poly.type
_entity_poly.pdbx_seq_one_letter_code
_entity_poly.pdbx_strand_id
1 'polypeptide(L)'
;MSFSMPSVEWYIDRHGDTLETRITYYQTYLSHTDYIAAKLAEAVYTGEKIAEDYSEIIDLRKEARRKINKLTEELDRDGVEGGTGV
;
A
#
# COMPACT_ATOMS: atom_id res chain seq x y z
N MET A 1 19.25 -3.84 -2.14
CA MET A 1 18.17 -4.20 -3.08
C MET A 1 17.17 -3.07 -3.09
N SER A 2 16.88 -2.50 -4.26
CA SER A 2 15.75 -1.57 -4.42
C SER A 2 14.55 -2.40 -4.84
N PHE A 3 13.49 -2.41 -4.03
CA PHE A 3 12.22 -3.03 -4.40
C PHE A 3 11.47 -2.09 -5.32
N SER A 4 11.16 -2.55 -6.53
CA SER A 4 10.33 -1.82 -7.49
C SER A 4 9.18 -2.72 -7.88
N MET A 5 7.97 -2.26 -7.59
CA MET A 5 6.75 -2.95 -7.99
C MET A 5 6.36 -2.50 -9.40
N PRO A 6 5.77 -3.38 -10.24
CA PRO A 6 5.12 -2.95 -11.48
C PRO A 6 4.10 -1.85 -11.21
N SER A 7 3.72 -1.07 -12.23
CA SER A 7 2.72 -0.02 -12.06
C SER A 7 1.34 -0.59 -11.73
N VAL A 8 0.46 0.26 -11.17
CA VAL A 8 -0.91 -0.15 -10.85
C VAL A 8 -1.68 -0.52 -12.12
N GLU A 9 -1.43 0.17 -13.24
CA GLU A 9 -2.03 -0.10 -14.54
C GLU A 9 -1.66 -1.50 -15.04
N TRP A 10 -0.38 -1.88 -14.91
CA TRP A 10 0.07 -3.22 -15.27
C TRP A 10 -0.61 -4.31 -14.43
N TYR A 11 -0.86 -4.02 -13.15
CA TYR A 11 -1.46 -4.95 -12.21
C TYR A 11 -2.96 -5.16 -12.47
N ILE A 12 -3.72 -4.07 -12.65
CA ILE A 12 -5.16 -4.15 -12.94
C ILE A 12 -5.45 -4.77 -14.31
N ASP A 13 -4.58 -4.57 -15.30
CA ASP A 13 -4.66 -5.22 -16.63
C ASP A 13 -4.62 -6.76 -16.53
N ARG A 14 -3.90 -7.29 -15.54
CA ARG A 14 -3.71 -8.74 -15.35
C ARG A 14 -4.69 -9.39 -14.37
N HIS A 15 -5.10 -8.63 -13.37
CA HIS A 15 -5.88 -9.15 -12.24
C HIS A 15 -7.32 -8.64 -12.23
N GLY A 16 -7.70 -7.81 -13.21
CA GLY A 16 -9.02 -7.18 -13.32
C GLY A 16 -9.06 -5.82 -12.61
N ASP A 17 -9.73 -4.85 -13.23
CA ASP A 17 -9.88 -3.51 -12.67
C ASP A 17 -11.05 -3.46 -11.67
N THR A 18 -10.80 -3.96 -10.46
CA THR A 18 -11.73 -3.85 -9.33
C THR A 18 -11.10 -3.08 -8.17
N LEU A 19 -11.95 -2.58 -7.26
CA LEU A 19 -11.50 -1.90 -6.04
C LEU A 19 -10.63 -2.84 -5.19
N GLU A 20 -11.01 -4.10 -5.06
CA GLU A 20 -10.26 -5.12 -4.33
C GLU A 20 -8.89 -5.38 -4.95
N THR A 21 -8.80 -5.47 -6.29
CA THR A 21 -7.52 -5.61 -6.98
C THR A 21 -6.60 -4.42 -6.72
N ARG A 22 -7.14 -3.19 -6.79
CA ARG A 22 -6.39 -1.96 -6.50
C ARG A 22 -5.95 -1.92 -5.03
N ILE A 23 -6.80 -2.31 -4.09
CA ILE A 23 -6.43 -2.42 -2.65
C ILE A 23 -5.31 -3.43 -2.47
N THR A 24 -5.42 -4.62 -3.08
CA THR A 24 -4.42 -5.69 -3.01
C THR A 24 -3.06 -5.24 -3.52
N TYR A 25 -3.03 -4.47 -4.61
CA TYR A 25 -1.80 -3.87 -5.13
C TYR A 25 -1.08 -3.00 -4.08
N TYR A 26 -1.79 -2.07 -3.46
CA TYR A 26 -1.18 -1.18 -2.45
C TYR A 26 -0.81 -1.92 -1.16
N GLN A 27 -1.59 -2.92 -0.75
CA GLN A 27 -1.25 -3.79 0.37
C GLN A 27 0.04 -4.57 0.09
N THR A 28 0.17 -5.11 -1.12
CA THR A 28 1.38 -5.82 -1.57
C THR A 28 2.61 -4.92 -1.47
N TYR A 29 2.51 -3.66 -1.93
CA TYR A 29 3.59 -2.68 -1.77
C TYR A 29 4.00 -2.48 -0.30
N LEU A 30 3.01 -2.33 0.59
CA LEU A 30 3.25 -2.16 2.02
C LEU A 30 3.94 -3.38 2.63
N SER A 31 3.52 -4.58 2.28
CA SER A 31 4.12 -5.84 2.76
C SER A 31 5.56 -5.98 2.31
N HIS A 32 5.85 -5.73 1.03
CA HIS A 32 7.21 -5.85 0.48
C HIS A 32 8.17 -4.79 1.03
N THR A 33 7.67 -3.64 1.48
CA THR A 33 8.48 -2.54 2.03
C THR A 33 8.47 -2.49 3.55
N ASP A 34 7.87 -3.47 4.24
CA ASP A 34 7.67 -3.40 5.68
C ASP A 34 8.96 -3.50 6.49
N TYR A 35 9.95 -4.21 5.97
CA TYR A 35 11.29 -4.31 6.55
C TYR A 35 11.95 -2.94 6.78
N ILE A 36 11.59 -1.91 5.99
CA ILE A 36 12.12 -0.55 6.15
C ILE A 36 11.59 0.08 7.43
N ALA A 37 10.31 -0.12 7.74
CA ALA A 37 9.74 0.36 9.00
C ALA A 37 10.41 -0.33 10.20
N ALA A 38 10.64 -1.64 10.10
CA ALA A 38 11.37 -2.40 11.12
C ALA A 38 12.81 -1.89 11.31
N LYS A 39 13.57 -1.70 10.22
CA LYS A 39 14.94 -1.14 10.26
C LYS A 39 14.98 0.24 10.90
N LEU A 40 14.07 1.14 10.52
CA LEU A 40 13.99 2.49 11.08
C LEU A 40 13.69 2.45 12.59
N ALA A 41 12.76 1.58 13.01
CA ALA A 41 12.44 1.41 14.42
C ALA A 41 13.61 0.84 15.23
N GLU A 42 14.32 -0.15 14.67
CA GLU A 42 15.51 -0.73 15.28
C GLU A 42 16.61 0.31 15.47
N ALA A 43 16.94 1.09 14.43
CA ALA A 43 17.94 2.15 14.51
C ALA A 43 17.60 3.22 15.55
N VAL A 44 16.32 3.61 15.65
CA VAL A 44 15.85 4.52 16.70
C VAL A 44 16.03 3.92 18.09
N TYR A 45 15.74 2.63 18.26
CA TYR A 45 15.86 1.92 19.53
C TYR A 45 17.33 1.73 19.97
N THR A 46 18.22 1.39 19.04
CA THR A 46 19.64 1.13 19.31
C THR A 46 20.51 2.38 19.31
N GLY A 47 19.98 3.51 18.81
CA GLY A 47 20.75 4.74 18.60
C GLY A 47 21.69 4.68 17.39
N GLU A 48 21.53 3.69 16.53
CA GLU A 48 22.31 3.54 15.30
C GLU A 48 21.85 4.51 14.22
N LYS A 49 22.77 4.86 13.32
CA LYS A 49 22.47 5.67 12.14
C LYS A 49 22.25 4.77 10.94
N ILE A 50 21.15 5.00 10.23
CA ILE A 50 20.90 4.38 8.92
C ILE A 50 21.62 5.21 7.86
N ALA A 51 22.41 4.54 7.02
CA ALA A 51 23.15 5.19 5.93
C ALA A 51 22.28 5.36 4.67
N GLU A 52 21.29 4.48 4.48
CA GLU A 52 20.36 4.49 3.37
C GLU A 52 19.29 5.58 3.52
N ASP A 53 19.01 6.29 2.43
CA ASP A 53 17.87 7.18 2.35
C ASP A 53 16.61 6.40 1.94
N TYR A 54 15.65 6.33 2.85
CA TYR A 54 14.35 5.70 2.64
C TYR A 54 13.20 6.70 2.43
N SER A 55 13.48 8.00 2.26
CA SER A 55 12.48 9.07 2.15
C SER A 55 11.42 8.79 1.07
N GLU A 56 11.86 8.41 -0.14
CA GLU A 56 10.96 8.07 -1.24
C GLU A 56 10.03 6.91 -0.89
N ILE A 57 10.58 5.83 -0.31
CA ILE A 57 9.79 4.65 0.06
C ILE A 57 8.80 4.99 1.18
N ILE A 58 9.20 5.84 2.14
CA ILE A 58 8.32 6.33 3.19
C ILE A 58 7.15 7.13 2.60
N ASP A 59 7.40 8.00 1.63
CA ASP A 59 6.34 8.79 0.99
C ASP A 59 5.41 7.93 0.15
N LEU A 60 5.93 6.96 -0.59
CA LEU A 60 5.12 5.96 -1.29
C LEU A 60 4.30 5.09 -0.33
N ARG A 61 4.84 4.72 0.85
CA ARG A 61 4.09 3.98 1.89
C ARG A 61 2.93 4.83 2.44
N LYS A 62 3.13 6.15 2.62
CA LYS A 62 2.03 7.05 3.02
C LYS A 62 0.96 7.12 1.94
N GLU A 63 1.35 7.23 0.67
CA GLU A 63 0.42 7.26 -0.45
C GLU A 63 -0.37 5.96 -0.56
N ALA A 64 0.28 4.80 -0.46
CA ALA A 64 -0.38 3.50 -0.48
C ALA A 64 -1.47 3.40 0.60
N ARG A 65 -1.20 3.85 1.82
CA ARG A 65 -2.22 3.88 2.91
C ARG A 65 -3.39 4.82 2.58
N ARG A 66 -3.11 6.01 2.04
CA ARG A 66 -4.18 6.93 1.60
C ARG A 66 -5.06 6.32 0.52
N LYS A 67 -4.45 5.63 -0.45
CA LYS A 67 -5.18 4.93 -1.52
C LYS A 67 -6.02 3.79 -0.98
N ILE A 68 -5.48 2.96 -0.08
CA ILE A 68 -6.23 1.88 0.57
C ILE A 68 -7.45 2.45 1.28
N ASN A 69 -7.27 3.46 2.14
CA ASN A 69 -8.40 4.06 2.88
C ASN A 69 -9.50 4.55 1.93
N LYS A 70 -9.12 5.31 0.89
CA LYS A 70 -10.09 5.81 -0.10
C LYS A 70 -10.82 4.68 -0.82
N LEU A 71 -10.10 3.65 -1.27
CA LEU A 71 -10.68 2.53 -2.01
C LEU A 71 -11.57 1.66 -1.13
N THR A 72 -11.21 1.47 0.14
CA THR A 72 -12.05 0.77 1.12
C THR A 72 -13.33 1.56 1.40
N GLU A 73 -13.25 2.88 1.58
CA GLU A 73 -14.44 3.74 1.72
C GLU A 73 -15.34 3.72 0.47
N GLU A 74 -14.78 3.51 -0.72
CA GLU A 74 -15.54 3.34 -1.96
C GLU A 74 -16.20 1.97 -2.02
N LEU A 75 -15.46 0.91 -1.71
CA LEU A 75 -15.96 -0.46 -1.68
C LEU A 75 -17.10 -0.63 -0.67
N ASP A 76 -16.97 -0.02 0.50
CA ASP A 76 -18.00 -0.05 1.54
C ASP A 76 -19.27 0.70 1.10
N ARG A 77 -19.14 1.80 0.34
CA ARG A 77 -20.29 2.53 -0.21
C ARG A 77 -21.01 1.72 -1.29
N ASP A 78 -20.27 1.10 -2.19
CA ASP A 78 -20.83 0.25 -3.26
C ASP A 78 -21.57 -0.96 -2.67
N GLY A 79 -21.05 -1.52 -1.57
CA GLY A 79 -21.71 -2.60 -0.82
C GLY A 79 -23.03 -2.20 -0.14
N VAL A 80 -23.23 -0.91 0.16
CA VAL A 80 -24.47 -0.38 0.78
C VAL A 80 -25.54 -0.09 -0.27
N GLU A 81 -25.18 0.43 -1.45
CA GLU A 81 -26.15 0.73 -2.53
C GLU A 81 -26.71 -0.53 -3.22
N GLY A 82 -26.02 -1.68 -3.13
CA GLY A 82 -26.54 -2.99 -3.57
C GLY A 82 -27.51 -3.67 -2.60
N GLY A 83 -27.75 -3.09 -1.42
CA GLY A 83 -28.42 -3.71 -0.27
C GLY A 83 -29.86 -3.30 0.00
N THR A 84 -30.57 -2.64 -0.92
CA THR A 84 -32.02 -2.37 -0.77
C THR A 84 -32.84 -3.18 -1.76
N GLY A 85 -33.17 -4.41 -1.38
CA GLY A 85 -34.09 -5.24 -2.13
C GLY A 85 -34.31 -6.60 -1.49
N VAL A 86 -34.92 -6.64 -0.30
CA VAL A 86 -36.16 -7.35 0.09
C VAL A 86 -36.54 -6.92 1.50
#